data_AF-A0A954XBZ6-F1
#
_entry.id   AF-A0A954XBZ6-F1
#
_cell.length_a   1.000
_cell.length_b   1.000
_cell.length_c   1.000
_cell.angle_alpha   90.00
_cell.angle_beta   90.00
_cell.angle_gamma   90.00
#
_symmetry.space_group_name_H-M   'P 1'
#
loop_
_entity.id
_entity.type
_entity.pdbx_description
1 polymer ?
#
loop_
_entity_poly.entity_id
_entity_poly.type
_entity_poly.pdbx_seq_one_letter_code
_entity_poly.pdbx_strand_id
1 'polypeptide(L)'
;MDAALSSLNVAYLESLIALRGQDSAALAPEWQQWLDDQQRPLSASGPPSTNSQPSTIPTDSVRQERVDQLIRAYREQGHRIAALDPLGRAPERIPELELQSHGLAEADLGRTFSTAGLAGPASQTLAEIIERLKEAYCGPVGIQVMHIDDRDVRRWVLERWEDPARRSQLSAKDQRRIFARLTDAVVFERFVRKKYVGAKTFSLEGAESLIPLLDLAIEKAAGQGIEEIVMGMAHRGRLNVLTNIIGKQPREIFFEFEDRRPEAHRGSGDVKYHLGFSGDWQAVNGRQVHLSMCFNPSHLEFVNPVALGRLRAKQDRSHDRQRCNGLALLIHGDASFAGEGIVAETLNLSELPAYQVGGALHIIVNNQVGFTTSPAQGRSTRYATDV
;
A
#
# COMPACT_ATOMS: atom_id res chain seq x y z
N MET A 1 3.70 -43.16 -22.35
CA MET A 1 4.53 -43.13 -21.13
C MET A 1 4.38 -41.84 -20.33
N ASP A 2 4.04 -40.70 -20.94
CA ASP A 2 3.99 -39.41 -20.22
C ASP A 2 2.84 -39.20 -19.22
N ALA A 3 1.90 -40.13 -19.09
CA ALA A 3 0.84 -40.06 -18.07
C ALA A 3 1.15 -40.88 -16.79
N ALA A 4 2.27 -41.61 -16.73
CA ALA A 4 2.59 -42.52 -15.63
C ALA A 4 3.57 -41.95 -14.59
N LEU A 5 4.15 -40.77 -14.84
CA LEU A 5 5.22 -40.17 -14.04
C LEU A 5 4.71 -38.99 -13.19
N SER A 6 3.67 -39.22 -12.39
CA SER A 6 3.34 -38.35 -11.26
C SER A 6 3.82 -38.98 -9.95
N SER A 7 3.98 -38.16 -8.90
CA SER A 7 4.41 -38.59 -7.55
C SER A 7 3.50 -39.63 -6.87
N LEU A 8 2.43 -40.08 -7.54
CA LEU A 8 1.49 -41.11 -7.08
C LEU A 8 1.91 -42.55 -7.44
N ASN A 9 3.00 -42.79 -8.18
CA ASN A 9 3.40 -44.11 -8.67
C ASN A 9 4.73 -44.67 -8.11
N VAL A 10 5.23 -44.16 -6.98
CA VAL A 10 6.52 -44.58 -6.40
C VAL A 10 6.57 -46.09 -6.11
N ALA A 11 5.52 -46.66 -5.53
CA ALA A 11 5.45 -48.09 -5.22
C ALA A 11 5.50 -48.98 -6.48
N TYR A 12 4.96 -48.49 -7.60
CA TYR A 12 5.03 -49.20 -8.88
C TYR A 12 6.46 -49.20 -9.44
N LEU A 13 7.17 -48.08 -9.37
CA LEU A 13 8.57 -47.98 -9.79
C LEU A 13 9.50 -48.84 -8.91
N GLU A 14 9.28 -48.88 -7.59
CA GLU A 14 10.01 -49.77 -6.69
C GLU A 14 9.78 -51.25 -7.03
N SER A 15 8.55 -51.63 -7.41
CA SER A 15 8.24 -53.00 -7.85
C SER A 15 8.97 -53.38 -9.14
N LEU A 16 9.14 -52.45 -10.08
CA LEU A 16 9.90 -52.67 -11.32
C LEU A 16 11.40 -52.83 -11.05
N ILE A 17 11.96 -52.05 -10.10
CA ILE A 17 13.35 -52.18 -9.68
C ILE A 17 13.59 -53.53 -8.97
N ALA A 18 12.66 -53.94 -8.09
CA ALA A 18 12.74 -55.23 -7.42
C ALA A 18 12.64 -56.39 -8.41
N LEU A 19 11.72 -56.30 -9.38
CA LEU A 19 11.55 -57.31 -10.44
C LEU A 19 12.82 -57.42 -11.30
N ARG A 20 13.48 -56.31 -11.62
CA ARG A 20 14.77 -56.32 -12.35
C ARG A 20 15.86 -57.08 -11.61
N GLY A 21 15.89 -56.97 -10.28
CA GLY A 21 16.85 -57.68 -9.43
C GLY A 21 16.60 -59.19 -9.33
N GLN A 22 15.38 -59.65 -9.63
CA GLN A 22 14.98 -61.06 -9.54
C GLN A 22 14.96 -61.76 -10.90
N ASP A 23 14.36 -61.13 -11.92
CA ASP A 23 14.30 -61.65 -13.30
C ASP A 23 14.22 -60.49 -14.31
N SER A 24 15.38 -60.10 -14.83
CA SER A 24 15.49 -58.98 -15.77
C SER A 24 14.75 -59.24 -17.09
N ALA A 25 14.59 -60.50 -17.52
CA ALA A 25 13.95 -60.84 -18.79
C ALA A 25 12.42 -60.67 -18.77
N ALA A 26 11.82 -60.57 -17.58
CA ALA A 26 10.39 -60.34 -17.39
C ALA A 26 9.99 -58.86 -17.55
N LEU A 27 10.95 -57.93 -17.60
CA LEU A 27 10.67 -56.51 -17.85
C LEU A 27 10.52 -56.19 -19.34
N ALA A 28 9.53 -55.36 -19.67
CA ALA A 28 9.41 -54.82 -21.01
C ALA A 28 10.65 -53.98 -21.37
N PRO A 29 11.11 -54.02 -22.65
CA PRO A 29 12.37 -53.37 -23.07
C PRO A 29 12.44 -51.87 -22.76
N GLU A 30 11.29 -51.19 -22.83
CA GLU A 30 11.15 -49.76 -22.53
C GLU A 30 11.52 -49.40 -21.07
N TRP A 31 11.21 -50.29 -20.11
CA TRP A 31 11.54 -50.08 -18.70
C TRP A 31 12.99 -50.45 -18.36
N GLN A 32 13.56 -51.42 -19.07
CA GLN A 32 15.00 -51.73 -18.96
C GLN A 32 15.84 -50.53 -19.38
N GLN A 33 15.52 -49.96 -20.55
CA GLN A 33 16.25 -48.82 -21.10
C GLN A 33 16.12 -47.56 -20.23
N TRP A 34 14.93 -47.28 -19.70
CA TRP A 34 14.73 -46.14 -18.81
C TRP A 34 15.53 -46.27 -17.50
N LEU A 35 15.56 -47.46 -16.88
CA LEU A 35 16.34 -47.70 -15.67
C LEU A 35 17.86 -47.61 -15.92
N ASP A 36 18.33 -48.01 -17.10
CA ASP A 36 19.74 -47.89 -17.48
C ASP A 36 20.18 -46.43 -17.64
N ASP A 37 19.31 -45.58 -18.21
CA ASP A 37 19.59 -44.16 -18.34
C ASP A 37 19.61 -43.43 -16.98
N GLN A 38 18.86 -43.89 -15.99
CA GLN A 38 18.90 -43.36 -14.62
C GLN A 38 20.14 -43.79 -13.82
N GLN A 39 20.80 -44.90 -14.22
CA GLN A 39 21.98 -45.44 -13.52
C GLN A 39 23.31 -45.07 -14.18
N ARG A 40 23.30 -44.35 -15.30
CA ARG A 40 24.54 -43.84 -15.91
C ARG A 40 25.25 -42.89 -14.93
N PRO A 41 26.47 -43.22 -14.49
CA PRO A 41 27.27 -42.29 -13.71
C PRO A 41 27.61 -41.09 -14.60
N LEU A 42 27.34 -39.88 -14.12
CA LEU A 42 27.97 -38.68 -14.67
C LEU A 42 29.49 -38.91 -14.60
N SER A 43 30.12 -39.01 -15.77
CA SER A 43 31.52 -39.33 -15.92
C SER A 43 32.41 -38.41 -15.08
N ALA A 44 33.34 -39.06 -14.36
CA ALA A 44 34.20 -38.52 -13.33
C ALA A 44 35.18 -37.44 -13.81
N SER A 45 35.21 -36.33 -13.07
CA SER A 45 36.43 -35.59 -12.76
C SER A 45 36.73 -35.83 -11.28
N GLY A 46 37.90 -36.41 -11.00
CA GLY A 46 38.28 -36.96 -9.68
C GLY A 46 38.27 -35.97 -8.51
N PRO A 47 38.36 -36.46 -7.26
CA PRO A 47 38.31 -35.60 -6.09
C PRO A 47 39.57 -34.72 -6.06
N PRO A 48 39.47 -33.40 -5.87
CA PRO A 48 40.64 -32.64 -5.54
C PRO A 48 41.06 -33.04 -4.12
N SER A 49 42.35 -33.29 -3.97
CA SER A 49 43.06 -33.29 -2.71
C SER A 49 42.58 -32.15 -1.80
N THR A 50 42.21 -32.49 -0.57
CA THR A 50 42.00 -31.56 0.54
C THR A 50 43.32 -30.88 0.90
N ASN A 51 43.68 -29.86 0.12
CA ASN A 51 44.55 -28.75 0.51
C ASN A 51 44.44 -27.66 -0.56
N SER A 52 43.31 -26.97 -0.55
CA SER A 52 43.21 -25.59 -1.00
C SER A 52 41.87 -25.07 -0.49
N GLN A 53 41.89 -23.98 0.28
CA GLN A 53 40.76 -23.07 0.23
C GLN A 53 40.69 -22.58 -1.22
N PRO A 54 39.59 -22.78 -1.97
CA PRO A 54 39.24 -21.81 -2.98
C PRO A 54 38.47 -20.73 -2.22
N SER A 55 39.22 -19.83 -1.56
CA SER A 55 38.78 -18.45 -1.49
C SER A 55 38.83 -17.90 -2.91
N THR A 56 37.97 -18.40 -3.80
CA THR A 56 37.64 -17.69 -5.03
C THR A 56 36.93 -16.44 -4.55
N ILE A 57 37.72 -15.41 -4.29
CA ILE A 57 37.30 -14.02 -4.19
C ILE A 57 36.26 -13.86 -5.31
N PRO A 58 34.95 -13.70 -5.01
CA PRO A 58 33.97 -13.54 -6.06
C PRO A 58 34.46 -12.44 -7.00
N THR A 59 34.33 -12.61 -8.30
CA THR A 59 34.68 -11.53 -9.23
C THR A 59 33.83 -10.31 -8.90
N ASP A 60 34.33 -9.11 -9.20
CA ASP A 60 33.58 -7.88 -8.88
C ASP A 60 32.19 -7.87 -9.54
N SER A 61 32.03 -8.54 -10.68
CA SER A 61 30.73 -8.79 -11.31
C SER A 61 29.77 -9.62 -10.46
N VAL A 62 30.24 -10.69 -9.81
CA VAL A 62 29.39 -11.53 -8.94
C VAL A 62 28.98 -10.76 -7.69
N ARG A 63 29.86 -9.91 -7.16
CA ARG A 63 29.49 -9.04 -6.04
C ARG A 63 28.49 -7.98 -6.44
N GLN A 64 28.66 -7.36 -7.61
CA GLN A 64 27.69 -6.40 -8.14
C GLN A 64 26.30 -7.03 -8.25
N GLU A 65 26.20 -8.25 -8.79
CA GLU A 65 24.92 -8.97 -8.88
C GLU A 65 24.28 -9.18 -7.49
N ARG A 66 25.08 -9.53 -6.48
CA ARG A 66 24.59 -9.66 -5.09
C ARG A 66 24.09 -8.34 -4.51
N VAL A 67 24.75 -7.23 -4.83
CA VAL A 67 24.28 -5.89 -4.44
C VAL A 67 22.97 -5.53 -5.13
N ASP A 68 22.82 -5.87 -6.42
CA ASP A 68 21.58 -5.65 -7.16
C ASP A 68 20.42 -6.49 -6.59
N GLN A 69 20.69 -7.74 -6.18
CA GLN A 69 19.74 -8.60 -5.47
C GLN A 69 19.33 -8.01 -4.11
N LEU A 70 20.27 -7.45 -3.36
CA LEU A 70 19.97 -6.74 -2.10
C LEU A 70 19.08 -5.52 -2.33
N ILE A 71 19.40 -4.67 -3.32
CA ILE A 71 18.57 -3.51 -3.69
C ILE A 71 17.13 -3.95 -4.02
N ARG A 72 17.00 -5.03 -4.79
CA ARG A 72 15.70 -5.62 -5.13
C ARG A 72 14.95 -6.10 -3.89
N ALA A 73 15.62 -6.79 -2.97
CA ALA A 73 15.01 -7.25 -1.73
C ALA A 73 14.46 -6.08 -0.89
N TYR A 74 15.18 -4.96 -0.81
CA TYR A 74 14.69 -3.74 -0.13
C TYR A 74 13.44 -3.14 -0.81
N ARG A 75 13.44 -3.08 -2.15
CA ARG A 75 12.27 -2.61 -2.93
C ARG A 75 11.03 -3.48 -2.71
N GLU A 76 11.22 -4.79 -2.59
CA GLU A 76 10.13 -5.76 -2.45
C GLU A 76 9.66 -5.94 -1.02
N GLN A 77 10.56 -5.92 -0.03
CA GLN A 77 10.27 -6.34 1.35
C GLN A 77 10.53 -5.25 2.40
N GLY A 78 11.18 -4.14 2.07
CA GLY A 78 11.57 -3.14 3.06
C GLY A 78 10.37 -2.53 3.81
N HIS A 79 9.21 -2.41 3.14
CA HIS A 79 7.95 -1.96 3.76
C HIS A 79 7.50 -2.82 4.95
N ARG A 80 7.99 -4.06 5.09
CA ARG A 80 7.67 -4.97 6.20
C ARG A 80 8.37 -4.59 7.50
N ILE A 81 9.49 -3.86 7.41
CA ILE A 81 10.30 -3.40 8.55
C ILE A 81 10.29 -1.88 8.69
N ALA A 82 9.47 -1.18 7.90
CA ALA A 82 9.25 0.25 8.02
C ALA A 82 8.60 0.61 9.37
N ALA A 83 8.96 1.78 9.89
CA ALA A 83 8.45 2.32 11.15
C ALA A 83 7.03 2.90 10.99
N LEU A 84 6.06 2.04 10.70
CA LEU A 84 4.68 2.41 10.38
C LEU A 84 3.77 2.52 11.61
N ASP A 85 4.08 1.77 12.68
CA ASP A 85 3.19 1.64 13.83
C ASP A 85 3.50 2.70 14.90
N PRO A 86 2.62 3.69 15.12
CA PRO A 86 2.82 4.69 16.17
C PRO A 86 2.72 4.11 17.59
N LEU A 87 2.22 2.88 17.75
CA LEU A 87 2.17 2.16 19.03
C LEU A 87 3.48 1.42 19.35
N GLY A 88 4.45 1.43 18.43
CA GLY A 88 5.80 0.93 18.68
C GLY A 88 5.95 -0.59 18.65
N ARG A 89 5.16 -1.32 17.85
CA ARG A 89 5.42 -2.76 17.62
C ARG A 89 6.80 -2.95 16.99
N ALA A 90 7.51 -3.97 17.48
CA ALA A 90 8.82 -4.32 16.94
C ALA A 90 8.71 -4.75 15.47
N PRO A 91 9.62 -4.27 14.60
CA PRO A 91 9.67 -4.74 13.22
C PRO A 91 10.01 -6.22 13.20
N GLU A 92 9.46 -6.92 12.21
CA GLU A 92 9.79 -8.31 11.92
C GLU A 92 11.26 -8.41 11.45
N ARG A 93 11.94 -9.51 11.75
CA ARG A 93 13.24 -9.80 11.13
C ARG A 93 13.02 -10.41 9.76
N ILE A 94 13.59 -9.78 8.72
CA ILE A 94 13.50 -10.26 7.33
C ILE A 94 14.92 -10.67 6.87
N PRO A 95 15.23 -11.99 6.84
CA PRO A 95 16.55 -12.48 6.44
C PRO A 95 17.00 -11.97 5.07
N GLU A 96 16.09 -11.76 4.13
CA GLU A 96 16.36 -11.28 2.77
C GLU A 96 16.90 -9.85 2.74
N LEU A 97 16.82 -9.10 3.83
CA LEU A 97 17.40 -7.75 3.95
C LEU A 97 18.79 -7.76 4.60
N GLU A 98 19.29 -8.94 5.01
CA GLU A 98 20.61 -9.11 5.62
C GLU A 98 21.67 -9.43 4.56
N LEU A 99 22.88 -8.89 4.75
CA LEU A 99 24.00 -9.07 3.81
C LEU A 99 24.35 -10.53 3.57
N GLN A 100 24.32 -11.32 4.63
CA GLN A 100 24.72 -12.71 4.63
C GLN A 100 23.82 -13.56 3.71
N SER A 101 22.54 -13.21 3.60
CA SER A 101 21.58 -13.90 2.72
C SER A 101 21.90 -13.72 1.23
N HIS A 102 22.65 -12.67 0.87
CA HIS A 102 23.12 -12.41 -0.49
C HIS A 102 24.59 -12.80 -0.68
N GLY A 103 25.22 -13.45 0.30
CA GLY A 103 26.64 -13.79 0.25
C GLY A 103 27.57 -12.56 0.27
N LEU A 104 27.12 -11.45 0.87
CA LEU A 104 27.94 -10.27 1.14
C LEU A 104 28.44 -10.32 2.59
N ALA A 105 29.66 -9.86 2.82
CA ALA A 105 30.27 -9.78 4.15
C ALA A 105 30.42 -8.33 4.61
N GLU A 106 30.61 -8.11 5.91
CA GLU A 106 30.92 -6.77 6.46
C GLU A 106 32.20 -6.19 5.84
N ALA A 107 33.15 -7.03 5.45
CA ALA A 107 34.36 -6.62 4.74
C ALA A 107 34.09 -5.98 3.35
N ASP A 108 32.90 -6.21 2.77
CA ASP A 108 32.51 -5.61 1.49
C ASP A 108 31.90 -4.20 1.68
N LEU A 109 31.58 -3.77 2.90
CA LEU A 109 30.92 -2.47 3.19
C LEU A 109 31.67 -1.26 2.61
N GLY A 110 33.00 -1.28 2.69
CA GLY A 110 33.86 -0.20 2.18
C GLY A 110 34.12 -0.24 0.68
N ARG A 111 33.59 -1.24 -0.04
CA ARG A 111 33.80 -1.38 -1.49
C ARG A 111 32.76 -0.60 -2.26
N THR A 112 33.19 -0.01 -3.38
CA THR A 112 32.34 0.77 -4.27
C THR A 112 31.68 -0.13 -5.31
N PHE A 113 30.37 0.05 -5.48
CA PHE A 113 29.52 -0.65 -6.43
C PHE A 113 28.82 0.35 -7.33
N SER A 114 28.42 -0.11 -8.52
CA SER A 114 27.52 0.66 -9.38
C SER A 114 26.13 0.73 -8.73
N THR A 115 25.51 1.89 -8.82
CA THR A 115 24.12 2.15 -8.41
C THR A 115 23.23 2.39 -9.63
N ALA A 116 23.59 1.79 -10.77
CA ALA A 116 22.79 1.87 -11.99
C ALA A 116 21.35 1.40 -11.73
N GLY A 117 20.38 2.25 -12.05
CA GLY A 117 18.96 1.97 -11.80
C GLY A 117 18.46 2.35 -10.40
N LEU A 118 19.31 2.91 -9.53
CA LEU A 118 18.94 3.67 -8.34
C LEU A 118 19.06 5.16 -8.69
N ALA A 119 18.07 5.99 -8.35
CA ALA A 119 18.21 7.43 -8.56
C ALA A 119 19.39 7.99 -7.74
N GLY A 120 20.09 9.04 -8.20
CA GLY A 120 21.22 9.66 -7.47
C GLY A 120 22.60 9.35 -8.07
N PRO A 121 23.67 9.24 -7.25
CA PRO A 121 25.03 8.99 -7.73
C PRO A 121 25.15 7.71 -8.58
N ALA A 122 26.14 7.65 -9.47
CA ALA A 122 26.35 6.50 -10.37
C ALA A 122 27.07 5.30 -9.71
N SER A 123 27.77 5.55 -8.60
CA SER A 123 28.45 4.54 -7.80
C SER A 123 28.60 5.00 -6.35
N GLN A 124 28.51 4.08 -5.40
CA GLN A 124 28.65 4.34 -3.96
C GLN A 124 29.24 3.13 -3.24
N THR A 125 29.72 3.32 -2.03
CA THR A 125 30.10 2.21 -1.16
C THR A 125 28.88 1.38 -0.78
N LEU A 126 29.06 0.08 -0.52
CA LEU A 126 27.96 -0.78 -0.07
C LEU A 126 27.30 -0.25 1.22
N ALA A 127 28.09 0.32 2.14
CA ALA A 127 27.56 0.97 3.34
C ALA A 127 26.56 2.10 3.01
N GLU A 128 26.95 3.01 2.11
CA GLU A 128 26.09 4.11 1.67
C GLU A 128 24.85 3.62 0.92
N ILE A 129 24.98 2.57 0.10
CA ILE A 129 23.83 1.96 -0.58
C ILE A 129 22.82 1.44 0.44
N ILE A 130 23.26 0.68 1.44
CA ILE A 130 22.38 0.12 2.48
C ILE A 130 21.70 1.23 3.28
N GLU A 131 22.43 2.28 3.67
CA GLU A 131 21.88 3.42 4.40
C GLU A 131 20.75 4.08 3.60
N ARG A 132 20.99 4.36 2.31
CA ARG A 132 19.98 4.93 1.42
C ARG A 132 18.75 4.04 1.25
N LEU A 133 18.94 2.72 1.17
CA LEU A 133 17.84 1.75 1.08
C LEU A 133 17.04 1.69 2.39
N LYS A 134 17.69 1.76 3.54
CA LYS A 134 17.02 1.83 4.86
C LYS A 134 16.20 3.11 5.00
N GLU A 135 16.76 4.26 4.62
CA GLU A 135 16.02 5.53 4.59
C GLU A 135 14.83 5.48 3.62
N ALA A 136 15.00 4.76 2.50
CA ALA A 136 13.98 4.64 1.46
C ALA A 136 12.80 3.79 1.87
N TYR A 137 13.09 2.59 2.37
CA TYR A 137 12.11 1.52 2.44
C TYR A 137 11.75 1.16 3.88
N CYS A 138 12.56 1.59 4.85
CA CYS A 138 12.42 1.21 6.26
C CYS A 138 12.19 2.43 7.18
N GLY A 139 11.97 3.62 6.62
CA GLY A 139 11.67 4.84 7.36
C GLY A 139 10.22 4.91 7.88
N PRO A 140 9.67 6.11 8.11
CA PRO A 140 8.30 6.30 8.59
C PRO A 140 7.23 6.06 7.50
N VAL A 141 7.66 5.75 6.27
CA VAL A 141 6.78 5.43 5.14
C VAL A 141 7.29 4.14 4.50
N GLY A 142 6.38 3.19 4.30
CA GLY A 142 6.61 1.94 3.59
C GLY A 142 5.93 2.03 2.23
N ILE A 143 6.64 1.62 1.18
CA ILE A 143 6.15 1.68 -0.19
C ILE A 143 6.03 0.27 -0.76
N GLN A 144 4.92 -0.01 -1.44
CA GLN A 144 4.70 -1.23 -2.20
C GLN A 144 4.42 -0.84 -3.65
N VAL A 145 5.38 -1.11 -4.53
CA VAL A 145 5.30 -0.73 -5.95
C VAL A 145 5.73 -1.85 -6.88
N MET A 146 6.45 -2.85 -6.36
CA MET A 146 7.05 -3.90 -7.17
C MET A 146 6.02 -4.86 -7.80
N HIS A 147 4.79 -4.89 -7.26
CA HIS A 147 3.67 -5.66 -7.81
C HIS A 147 3.00 -5.00 -9.03
N ILE A 148 3.33 -3.74 -9.34
CA ILE A 148 2.77 -3.04 -10.52
C ILE A 148 3.44 -3.60 -11.77
N ASP A 149 2.64 -4.14 -12.69
CA ASP A 149 3.11 -4.72 -13.95
C ASP A 149 3.69 -3.66 -14.91
N ASP A 150 3.07 -2.48 -14.98
CA ASP A 150 3.53 -1.37 -15.80
C ASP A 150 4.92 -0.89 -15.33
N ARG A 151 5.92 -1.13 -16.18
CA ARG A 151 7.32 -0.80 -15.92
C ARG A 151 7.54 0.70 -15.81
N ASP A 152 6.85 1.52 -16.60
CA ASP A 152 7.07 2.96 -16.64
C ASP A 152 6.43 3.61 -15.42
N VAL A 153 5.27 3.13 -14.96
CA VAL A 153 4.69 3.51 -13.66
C VAL A 153 5.63 3.14 -12.52
N ARG A 154 6.11 1.89 -12.48
CA ARG A 154 7.04 1.44 -11.43
C ARG A 154 8.32 2.28 -11.41
N ARG A 155 8.90 2.55 -12.58
CA ARG A 155 10.09 3.40 -12.71
C ARG A 155 9.81 4.82 -12.25
N TRP A 156 8.69 5.42 -12.66
CA TRP A 156 8.29 6.77 -12.30
C TRP A 156 8.18 6.96 -10.78
N VAL A 157 7.66 5.95 -10.07
CA VAL A 157 7.58 5.94 -8.60
C VAL A 157 8.97 5.79 -7.99
N LEU A 158 9.74 4.77 -8.41
CA LEU A 158 11.08 4.50 -7.86
C LEU A 158 12.03 5.69 -8.04
N GLU A 159 12.06 6.32 -9.22
CA GLU A 159 12.90 7.50 -9.47
C GLU A 159 12.57 8.68 -8.54
N ARG A 160 11.29 8.87 -8.21
CA ARG A 160 10.86 9.92 -7.27
C ARG A 160 11.14 9.56 -5.84
N TRP A 161 10.93 8.30 -5.48
CA TRP A 161 11.03 7.82 -4.12
C TRP A 161 12.48 7.62 -3.68
N GLU A 162 13.33 7.07 -4.56
CA GLU A 162 14.73 6.73 -4.27
C GLU A 162 15.69 7.92 -4.30
N ASP A 163 15.28 9.02 -4.92
CA ASP A 163 16.04 10.25 -5.00
C ASP A 163 16.01 10.99 -3.65
N PRO A 164 17.15 11.05 -2.91
CA PRO A 164 17.19 11.72 -1.61
C PRO A 164 16.89 13.22 -1.72
N ALA A 165 17.19 13.86 -2.86
CA ALA A 165 16.89 15.27 -3.06
C ALA A 165 15.38 15.55 -3.19
N ARG A 166 14.58 14.52 -3.52
CA ARG A 166 13.13 14.60 -3.63
C ARG A 166 12.40 14.14 -2.38
N ARG A 167 13.06 13.41 -1.48
CA ARG A 167 12.54 13.14 -0.13
C ARG A 167 12.52 14.45 0.64
N SER A 168 11.33 15.05 0.65
CA SER A 168 11.11 16.46 0.96
C SER A 168 11.75 16.92 2.27
N GLN A 169 12.57 17.97 2.19
CA GLN A 169 12.62 18.96 3.27
C GLN A 169 11.38 19.83 3.16
N LEU A 170 10.38 19.59 4.00
CA LEU A 170 9.21 20.46 4.09
C LEU A 170 9.66 21.89 4.39
N SER A 171 9.15 22.85 3.63
CA SER A 171 9.46 24.26 3.90
C SER A 171 8.95 24.66 5.30
N ALA A 172 9.56 25.65 5.93
CA ALA A 172 9.09 26.15 7.22
C ALA A 172 7.62 26.63 7.17
N LYS A 173 7.16 27.08 5.99
CA LYS A 173 5.76 27.45 5.75
C LYS A 173 4.85 26.23 5.78
N ASP A 174 5.23 25.15 5.11
CA ASP A 174 4.44 23.91 5.07
C ASP A 174 4.40 23.23 6.44
N GLN A 175 5.52 23.23 7.18
CA GLN A 175 5.57 22.70 8.54
C GLN A 175 4.59 23.45 9.48
N ARG A 176 4.56 24.78 9.41
CA ARG A 176 3.61 25.59 10.19
C ARG A 176 2.17 25.32 9.79
N ARG A 177 1.90 25.14 8.49
CA ARG A 177 0.56 24.80 7.99
C ARG A 177 0.10 23.44 8.50
N ILE A 178 0.93 22.40 8.39
CA ILE A 178 0.65 21.07 8.92
C ILE A 178 0.36 21.15 10.42
N PHE A 179 1.20 21.85 11.18
CA PHE A 179 1.01 22.05 12.62
C PHE A 179 -0.30 22.77 12.96
N ALA A 180 -0.66 23.81 12.21
CA ALA A 180 -1.93 24.51 12.39
C ALA A 180 -3.13 23.57 12.13
N ARG A 181 -3.10 22.80 11.03
CA ARG A 181 -4.16 21.83 10.71
C ARG A 181 -4.31 20.71 11.73
N LEU A 182 -3.19 20.21 12.27
CA LEU A 182 -3.21 19.27 13.39
C LEU A 182 -3.82 19.90 14.64
N THR A 183 -3.48 21.16 14.92
CA THR A 183 -4.04 21.89 16.06
C THR A 183 -5.55 22.06 15.92
N ASP A 184 -6.02 22.48 14.75
CA ASP A 184 -7.45 22.62 14.43
C ASP A 184 -8.19 21.29 14.67
N ALA A 185 -7.62 20.18 14.19
CA ALA A 185 -8.18 18.83 14.36
C ALA A 185 -8.32 18.45 15.84
N VAL A 186 -7.26 18.63 16.63
CA VAL A 186 -7.23 18.29 18.06
C VAL A 186 -8.16 19.18 18.88
N VAL A 187 -8.17 20.48 18.60
CA VAL A 187 -9.01 21.46 19.32
C VAL A 187 -10.49 21.14 19.09
N PHE A 188 -10.86 20.83 17.85
CA PHE A 188 -12.23 20.44 17.52
C PHE A 188 -12.69 19.20 18.31
N GLU A 189 -11.91 18.12 18.30
CA GLU A 189 -12.25 16.89 19.04
C GLU A 189 -12.37 17.15 20.56
N ARG A 190 -11.41 17.90 21.12
CA ARG A 190 -11.44 18.26 22.55
C ARG A 190 -12.68 19.07 22.92
N PHE A 191 -13.09 20.00 22.06
CA PHE A 191 -14.30 20.79 22.28
C PHE A 191 -15.55 19.91 22.25
N VAL A 192 -15.73 19.11 21.19
CA VAL A 192 -16.90 18.25 21.01
C VAL A 192 -17.03 17.27 22.18
N ARG A 193 -15.93 16.63 22.58
CA ARG A 193 -15.91 15.69 23.72
C ARG A 193 -16.26 16.36 25.04
N LYS A 194 -15.77 17.58 25.29
CA LYS A 194 -16.04 18.33 26.53
C LYS A 194 -17.49 18.81 26.59
N LYS A 195 -18.06 19.25 25.47
CA LYS A 195 -19.41 19.83 25.42
C LYS A 195 -20.51 18.78 25.35
N TYR A 196 -20.31 17.70 24.59
CA TYR A 196 -21.33 16.68 24.31
C TYR A 196 -20.95 15.33 24.92
N VAL A 197 -20.84 15.32 26.25
CA VAL A 197 -20.49 14.11 27.01
C VAL A 197 -21.53 13.01 26.78
N GLY A 198 -21.08 11.80 26.45
CA GLY A 198 -21.94 10.63 26.20
C GLY A 198 -22.53 10.57 24.79
N ALA A 199 -22.36 11.60 23.96
CA ALA A 199 -22.76 11.54 22.56
C ALA A 199 -21.78 10.68 21.74
N LYS A 200 -22.30 9.86 20.81
CA LYS A 200 -21.47 9.18 19.82
C LYS A 200 -20.99 10.19 18.78
N THR A 201 -19.69 10.44 18.74
CA THR A 201 -19.06 11.46 17.87
C THR A 201 -18.17 10.85 16.78
N PHE A 202 -17.82 9.56 16.92
CA PHE A 202 -16.86 8.87 16.05
C PHE A 202 -15.56 9.65 15.88
N SER A 203 -14.99 10.04 17.03
CA SER A 203 -13.77 10.85 17.16
C SER A 203 -12.64 10.44 16.21
N LEU A 204 -11.93 11.45 15.69
CA LEU A 204 -10.69 11.28 14.93
C LEU A 204 -9.45 11.11 15.84
N GLU A 205 -9.60 11.11 17.17
CA GLU A 205 -8.46 11.01 18.09
C GLU A 205 -7.57 9.79 17.78
N GLY A 206 -6.26 10.04 17.73
CA GLY A 206 -5.23 9.10 17.31
C GLY A 206 -5.00 9.02 15.78
N ALA A 207 -5.82 9.67 14.97
CA ALA A 207 -5.72 9.75 13.52
C ALA A 207 -5.86 11.19 12.98
N GLU A 208 -5.50 12.18 13.80
CA GLU A 208 -5.64 13.61 13.49
C GLU A 208 -4.79 14.04 12.28
N SER A 209 -3.75 13.27 11.95
CA SER A 209 -2.94 13.42 10.74
C SER A 209 -3.74 13.31 9.43
N LEU A 210 -4.96 12.78 9.48
CA LEU A 210 -5.88 12.80 8.35
C LEU A 210 -6.16 14.24 7.86
N ILE A 211 -6.33 15.21 8.78
CA ILE A 211 -6.66 16.59 8.40
C ILE A 211 -5.54 17.28 7.60
N PRO A 212 -4.28 17.34 8.05
CA PRO A 212 -3.21 17.89 7.23
C PRO A 212 -2.95 17.07 5.96
N LEU A 213 -3.18 15.75 5.97
CA LEU A 213 -3.07 14.92 4.76
C LEU A 213 -4.08 15.36 3.69
N LEU A 214 -5.34 15.53 4.07
CA LEU A 214 -6.41 16.00 3.17
C LEU A 214 -6.13 17.42 2.67
N ASP A 215 -5.72 18.32 3.56
CA ASP A 215 -5.35 19.69 3.23
C ASP A 215 -4.25 19.73 2.15
N LEU A 216 -3.17 18.97 2.33
CA LEU A 216 -2.07 18.90 1.34
C LEU A 216 -2.49 18.21 0.04
N ALA A 217 -3.32 17.15 0.11
CA ALA A 217 -3.82 16.46 -1.07
C ALA A 217 -4.68 17.40 -1.93
N ILE A 218 -5.55 18.18 -1.31
CA ILE A 218 -6.41 19.17 -2.00
C ILE A 218 -5.56 20.30 -2.60
N GLU A 219 -4.58 20.84 -1.86
CA GLU A 219 -3.65 21.85 -2.39
C GLU A 219 -2.87 21.32 -3.60
N LYS A 220 -2.42 20.06 -3.54
CA LYS A 220 -1.71 19.42 -4.65
C LYS A 220 -2.61 19.23 -5.87
N ALA A 221 -3.83 18.75 -5.66
CA ALA A 221 -4.84 18.58 -6.71
C ALA A 221 -5.17 19.92 -7.38
N ALA A 222 -5.39 20.98 -6.59
CA ALA A 222 -5.60 22.33 -7.09
C ALA A 222 -4.40 22.81 -7.94
N GLY A 223 -3.17 22.53 -7.49
CA GLY A 223 -1.93 22.81 -8.23
C GLY A 223 -1.86 22.10 -9.58
N GLN A 224 -2.50 20.94 -9.72
CA GLN A 224 -2.57 20.13 -10.93
C GLN A 224 -3.76 20.48 -11.85
N GLY A 225 -4.61 21.44 -11.45
CA GLY A 225 -5.74 21.89 -12.26
C GLY A 225 -7.05 21.15 -11.97
N ILE A 226 -7.13 20.37 -10.88
CA ILE A 226 -8.39 19.80 -10.41
C ILE A 226 -9.29 20.93 -9.92
N GLU A 227 -10.52 20.95 -10.40
CA GLU A 227 -11.55 21.95 -10.09
C GLU A 227 -12.62 21.38 -9.16
N GLU A 228 -12.79 20.06 -9.13
CA GLU A 228 -13.84 19.39 -8.36
C GLU A 228 -13.32 18.12 -7.65
N ILE A 229 -13.61 18.01 -6.35
CA ILE A 229 -13.31 16.82 -5.55
C ILE A 229 -14.60 16.27 -4.96
N VAL A 230 -14.91 15.02 -5.30
CA VAL A 230 -16.02 14.28 -4.71
C VAL A 230 -15.46 13.34 -3.64
N MET A 231 -15.95 13.50 -2.41
CA MET A 231 -15.51 12.76 -1.25
C MET A 231 -16.55 11.71 -0.82
N GLY A 232 -16.06 10.52 -0.50
CA GLY A 232 -16.80 9.48 0.23
C GLY A 232 -16.02 9.11 1.48
N MET A 233 -16.69 8.98 2.63
CA MET A 233 -16.01 8.57 3.86
C MET A 233 -16.90 7.80 4.81
N ALA A 234 -16.30 6.91 5.60
CA ALA A 234 -16.89 6.32 6.79
C ALA A 234 -17.19 7.35 7.90
N HIS A 235 -17.73 6.90 9.03
CA HIS A 235 -18.12 7.77 10.14
C HIS A 235 -16.93 8.37 10.92
N ARG A 236 -15.77 7.71 10.96
CA ARG A 236 -14.61 8.12 11.78
C ARG A 236 -14.04 9.46 11.32
N GLY A 237 -14.04 10.44 12.21
CA GLY A 237 -13.56 11.80 11.97
C GLY A 237 -14.41 12.63 11.03
N ARG A 238 -15.62 12.19 10.66
CA ARG A 238 -16.45 12.88 9.67
C ARG A 238 -16.79 14.32 10.06
N LEU A 239 -17.13 14.56 11.32
CA LEU A 239 -17.43 15.91 11.80
C LEU A 239 -16.20 16.83 11.72
N ASN A 240 -15.02 16.26 11.95
CA ASN A 240 -13.74 16.95 11.85
C ASN A 240 -13.45 17.34 10.39
N VAL A 241 -13.60 16.40 9.45
CA VAL A 241 -13.45 16.64 8.01
C VAL A 241 -14.48 17.66 7.50
N LEU A 242 -15.75 17.54 7.89
CA LEU A 242 -16.79 18.50 7.51
C LEU A 242 -16.43 19.93 7.94
N THR A 243 -15.90 20.09 9.15
CA THR A 243 -15.54 21.40 9.70
C THR A 243 -14.24 21.94 9.10
N ASN A 244 -13.17 21.16 9.21
CA ASN A 244 -11.81 21.63 8.97
C ASN A 244 -11.36 21.49 7.52
N ILE A 245 -12.07 20.71 6.69
CA ILE A 245 -11.78 20.51 5.27
C ILE A 245 -12.89 21.07 4.38
N ILE A 246 -14.14 20.62 4.55
CA ILE A 246 -15.24 21.06 3.65
C ILE A 246 -15.73 22.48 3.98
N GLY A 247 -15.53 22.94 5.23
CA GLY A 247 -15.91 24.29 5.65
C GLY A 247 -17.35 24.40 6.19
N LYS A 248 -17.97 23.30 6.63
CA LYS A 248 -19.24 23.34 7.37
C LYS A 248 -19.03 24.12 8.66
N GLN A 249 -19.92 25.06 8.97
CA GLN A 249 -19.68 25.93 10.11
C GLN A 249 -19.91 25.16 11.41
N PRO A 250 -19.02 25.28 12.42
CA PRO A 250 -19.19 24.58 13.70
C PRO A 250 -20.56 24.80 14.34
N ARG A 251 -21.13 26.01 14.19
CA ARG A 251 -22.48 26.32 14.69
C ARG A 251 -23.57 25.41 14.11
N GLU A 252 -23.47 25.04 12.85
CA GLU A 252 -24.44 24.18 12.17
C GLU A 252 -24.35 22.76 12.74
N ILE A 253 -23.13 22.28 12.95
CA ILE A 253 -22.88 20.98 13.59
C ILE A 253 -23.40 20.98 15.02
N PHE A 254 -23.10 22.02 15.80
CA PHE A 254 -23.54 22.13 17.20
C PHE A 254 -25.06 22.21 17.32
N PHE A 255 -25.72 22.91 16.40
CA PHE A 255 -27.18 22.91 16.31
C PHE A 255 -27.73 21.49 16.09
N GLU A 256 -27.10 20.68 15.22
CA GLU A 256 -27.46 19.25 15.02
C GLU A 256 -27.18 18.36 16.25
N PHE A 257 -26.40 18.82 17.22
CA PHE A 257 -26.25 18.14 18.52
C PHE A 257 -27.34 18.54 19.52
N GLU A 258 -27.82 19.78 19.46
CA GLU A 258 -28.80 20.34 20.39
C GLU A 258 -30.25 20.11 19.92
N ASP A 259 -30.44 19.84 18.62
CA ASP A 259 -31.75 19.54 18.06
C ASP A 259 -32.31 18.23 18.63
N ARG A 260 -33.39 18.36 19.42
CA ARG A 260 -34.10 17.26 20.06
C ARG A 260 -35.14 16.60 19.14
N ARG A 261 -35.41 17.16 17.96
CA ARG A 261 -36.40 16.65 16.99
C ARG A 261 -35.91 16.85 15.54
N PRO A 262 -34.80 16.19 15.14
CA PRO A 262 -34.30 16.28 13.76
C PRO A 262 -35.34 15.81 12.73
N GLU A 263 -36.19 14.85 13.11
CA GLU A 263 -37.30 14.31 12.31
C GLU A 263 -38.38 15.37 11.96
N ALA A 264 -38.51 16.43 12.75
CA ALA A 264 -39.63 17.37 12.65
C ALA A 264 -39.46 18.39 11.50
N HIS A 265 -38.27 18.51 10.90
CA HIS A 265 -37.94 19.63 10.03
C HIS A 265 -37.57 19.32 8.58
N ARG A 266 -37.59 18.05 8.11
CA ARG A 266 -37.62 17.65 6.67
C ARG A 266 -37.54 16.12 6.52
N GLY A 267 -38.65 15.47 6.18
CA GLY A 267 -38.68 14.01 5.92
C GLY A 267 -38.23 13.15 7.12
N SER A 268 -38.11 11.83 6.93
CA SER A 268 -37.39 10.98 7.90
C SER A 268 -35.91 11.38 7.84
N GLY A 269 -35.46 12.24 8.74
CA GLY A 269 -34.07 12.68 8.80
C GLY A 269 -33.11 11.51 8.98
N ASP A 270 -31.81 11.76 8.78
CA ASP A 270 -30.76 10.79 9.07
C ASP A 270 -29.80 11.38 10.12
N VAL A 271 -29.01 10.53 10.77
CA VAL A 271 -28.05 10.96 11.79
C VAL A 271 -26.98 11.90 11.18
N LYS A 272 -26.54 12.89 11.96
CA LYS A 272 -25.63 13.98 11.53
C LYS A 272 -24.35 13.55 10.79
N TYR A 273 -23.85 12.34 11.04
CA TYR A 273 -22.67 11.79 10.38
C TYR A 273 -23.00 10.99 9.10
N HIS A 274 -24.23 11.05 8.59
CA HIS A 274 -24.63 10.55 7.27
C HIS A 274 -24.91 11.67 6.26
N LEU A 275 -25.04 12.92 6.75
CA LEU A 275 -25.37 14.06 5.91
C LEU A 275 -24.16 14.46 5.05
N GLY A 276 -24.42 14.70 3.76
CA GLY A 276 -23.47 15.31 2.84
C GLY A 276 -23.35 16.82 3.07
N PHE A 277 -22.32 17.42 2.50
CA PHE A 277 -22.10 18.87 2.52
C PHE A 277 -21.29 19.27 1.29
N SER A 278 -21.32 20.54 0.91
CA SER A 278 -20.49 21.05 -0.17
C SER A 278 -19.96 22.42 0.19
N GLY A 279 -18.75 22.71 -0.23
CA GLY A 279 -18.06 23.96 0.07
C GLY A 279 -16.92 24.18 -0.92
N ASP A 280 -16.52 25.44 -1.09
CA ASP A 280 -15.43 25.79 -1.98
C ASP A 280 -14.15 25.98 -1.18
N TRP A 281 -13.08 25.33 -1.64
CA TRP A 281 -11.74 25.46 -1.10
C TRP A 281 -10.94 26.47 -1.91
N GLN A 282 -10.33 27.45 -1.24
CA GLN A 282 -9.41 28.38 -1.85
C GLN A 282 -7.97 27.91 -1.61
N ALA A 283 -7.32 27.40 -2.66
CA ALA A 283 -5.93 26.97 -2.60
C ALA A 283 -4.97 28.16 -2.48
N VAL A 284 -3.74 27.91 -2.00
CA VAL A 284 -2.71 28.96 -1.81
C VAL A 284 -2.36 29.66 -3.12
N ASN A 285 -2.42 28.92 -4.23
CA ASN A 285 -2.16 29.45 -5.57
C ASN A 285 -3.34 30.28 -6.14
N GLY A 286 -4.41 30.48 -5.36
CA GLY A 286 -5.59 31.25 -5.75
C GLY A 286 -6.64 30.48 -6.54
N ARG A 287 -6.38 29.22 -6.91
CA ARG A 287 -7.39 28.37 -7.55
C ARG A 287 -8.47 27.99 -6.56
N GLN A 288 -9.70 27.89 -7.06
CA GLN A 288 -10.84 27.43 -6.30
C GLN A 288 -11.12 25.97 -6.67
N VAL A 289 -11.37 25.14 -5.67
CA VAL A 289 -11.75 23.73 -5.84
C VAL A 289 -13.07 23.50 -5.14
N HIS A 290 -14.07 23.00 -5.86
CA HIS A 290 -15.35 22.64 -5.28
C HIS A 290 -15.24 21.28 -4.59
N LEU A 291 -15.51 21.23 -3.29
CA LEU A 291 -15.52 20.01 -2.49
C LEU A 291 -16.96 19.56 -2.25
N SER A 292 -17.25 18.28 -2.48
CA SER A 292 -18.56 17.71 -2.17
C SER A 292 -18.45 16.38 -1.43
N MET A 293 -18.95 16.35 -0.19
CA MET A 293 -19.08 15.14 0.61
C MET A 293 -20.40 14.44 0.27
N CYS A 294 -20.33 13.15 -0.06
CA CYS A 294 -21.52 12.34 -0.32
C CYS A 294 -22.28 12.03 0.97
N PHE A 295 -23.61 11.90 0.84
CA PHE A 295 -24.42 11.25 1.86
C PHE A 295 -24.04 9.76 1.90
N ASN A 296 -24.07 9.14 3.07
CA ASN A 296 -23.81 7.71 3.21
C ASN A 296 -24.65 7.12 4.35
N PRO A 297 -25.19 5.90 4.19
CA PRO A 297 -25.77 5.16 5.30
C PRO A 297 -24.70 4.63 6.26
N SER A 298 -25.13 3.94 7.31
CA SER A 298 -24.24 3.20 8.23
C SER A 298 -23.47 2.05 7.57
N HIS A 299 -23.96 1.53 6.43
CA HIS A 299 -23.31 0.46 5.67
C HIS A 299 -21.99 0.99 5.09
N LEU A 300 -20.88 0.55 5.68
CA LEU A 300 -19.54 1.00 5.32
C LEU A 300 -19.23 0.61 3.87
N GLU A 301 -18.34 1.37 3.21
CA GLU A 301 -17.89 1.17 1.83
C GLU A 301 -18.92 1.34 0.71
N PHE A 302 -20.24 1.23 0.98
CA PHE A 302 -21.29 1.40 -0.04
C PHE A 302 -21.35 2.81 -0.65
N VAL A 303 -20.77 3.82 0.01
CA VAL A 303 -20.66 5.18 -0.55
C VAL A 303 -19.63 5.26 -1.69
N ASN A 304 -18.67 4.34 -1.75
CA ASN A 304 -17.56 4.41 -2.72
C ASN A 304 -18.05 4.40 -4.18
N PRO A 305 -18.84 3.41 -4.65
CA PRO A 305 -19.34 3.44 -6.03
C PRO A 305 -20.29 4.61 -6.29
N VAL A 306 -21.02 5.09 -5.26
CA VAL A 306 -21.89 6.26 -5.37
C VAL A 306 -21.07 7.53 -5.61
N ALA A 307 -19.97 7.71 -4.88
CA ALA A 307 -19.07 8.83 -5.05
C ALA A 307 -18.40 8.83 -6.43
N LEU A 308 -17.93 7.67 -6.91
CA LEU A 308 -17.38 7.53 -8.26
C LEU A 308 -18.44 7.82 -9.33
N GLY A 309 -19.66 7.28 -9.20
CA GLY A 309 -20.76 7.56 -10.12
C GLY A 309 -21.14 9.04 -10.15
N ARG A 310 -21.13 9.70 -8.99
CA ARG A 310 -21.36 11.15 -8.88
C ARG A 310 -20.28 11.96 -9.59
N LEU A 311 -19.00 11.60 -9.39
CA LEU A 311 -17.89 12.25 -10.09
C LEU A 311 -17.98 12.02 -11.60
N ARG A 312 -18.25 10.78 -12.02
CA ARG A 312 -18.43 10.43 -13.42
C ARG A 312 -19.52 11.26 -14.09
N ALA A 313 -20.68 11.39 -13.45
CA ALA A 313 -21.77 12.22 -13.95
C ALA A 313 -21.37 13.70 -14.10
N LYS A 314 -20.56 14.22 -13.17
CA LYS A 314 -20.03 15.59 -13.24
C LYS A 314 -19.05 15.77 -14.39
N GLN A 315 -18.12 14.84 -14.58
CA GLN A 315 -17.17 14.84 -15.70
C GLN A 315 -17.88 14.76 -17.05
N ASP A 316 -18.94 13.93 -17.17
CA ASP A 316 -19.73 13.84 -18.39
C ASP A 316 -20.49 15.15 -18.69
N ARG A 317 -21.02 15.80 -17.64
CA ARG A 317 -21.72 17.09 -17.74
C ARG A 317 -20.77 18.24 -18.11
N SER A 318 -19.54 18.24 -17.61
CA SER A 318 -18.52 19.27 -17.91
C SER A 318 -17.75 18.98 -19.20
N HIS A 319 -18.06 17.89 -19.89
CA HIS A 319 -17.33 17.42 -21.07
C HIS A 319 -15.83 17.14 -20.79
N ASP A 320 -15.48 16.82 -19.55
CA ASP A 320 -14.15 16.34 -19.17
C ASP A 320 -13.98 14.90 -19.66
N ARG A 321 -13.67 14.73 -20.96
CA ARG A 321 -13.49 13.42 -21.60
C ARG A 321 -12.18 12.76 -21.20
N GLN A 322 -11.17 13.54 -20.82
CA GLN A 322 -9.86 13.06 -20.39
C GLN A 322 -9.83 12.68 -18.90
N ARG A 323 -10.89 13.03 -18.15
CA ARG A 323 -11.05 12.72 -16.73
C ARG A 323 -9.94 13.35 -15.88
N CYS A 324 -9.55 14.57 -16.23
CA CYS A 324 -8.43 15.28 -15.62
C CYS A 324 -8.82 16.48 -14.75
N ASN A 325 -10.10 16.86 -14.72
CA ASN A 325 -10.56 18.06 -14.00
C ASN A 325 -11.19 17.72 -12.64
N GLY A 326 -11.45 16.44 -12.38
CA GLY A 326 -12.10 15.97 -11.17
C GLY A 326 -11.32 14.86 -10.46
N LEU A 327 -11.43 14.79 -9.13
CA LEU A 327 -10.78 13.78 -8.31
C LEU A 327 -11.78 13.12 -7.35
N ALA A 328 -11.75 11.79 -7.26
CA ALA A 328 -12.42 11.07 -6.19
C ALA A 328 -11.46 10.90 -5.01
N LEU A 329 -11.93 11.22 -3.81
CA LEU A 329 -11.19 11.02 -2.57
C LEU A 329 -12.04 10.17 -1.62
N LEU A 330 -11.60 8.93 -1.40
CA LEU A 330 -12.35 7.92 -0.65
C LEU A 330 -11.63 7.57 0.65
N ILE A 331 -12.33 7.66 1.78
CA ILE A 331 -11.76 7.45 3.13
C ILE A 331 -12.43 6.25 3.80
N HIS A 332 -11.60 5.27 4.18
CA HIS A 332 -12.04 3.95 4.63
C HIS A 332 -11.59 3.65 6.07
N GLY A 333 -12.22 2.66 6.69
CA GLY A 333 -11.67 1.99 7.88
C GLY A 333 -10.88 0.74 7.45
N ASP A 334 -9.87 0.33 8.22
CA ASP A 334 -9.05 -0.84 7.88
C ASP A 334 -9.85 -2.15 7.86
N ALA A 335 -10.73 -2.36 8.83
CA ALA A 335 -11.55 -3.57 8.88
C ALA A 335 -12.59 -3.64 7.75
N SER A 336 -13.25 -2.52 7.43
CA SER A 336 -14.26 -2.48 6.38
C SER A 336 -13.64 -2.56 4.99
N PHE A 337 -12.49 -1.90 4.77
CA PHE A 337 -11.80 -1.94 3.48
C PHE A 337 -11.38 -3.36 3.09
N ALA A 338 -10.89 -4.15 4.05
CA ALA A 338 -10.49 -5.54 3.80
C ALA A 338 -11.66 -6.54 3.78
N GLY A 339 -12.78 -6.21 4.43
CA GLY A 339 -13.89 -7.16 4.67
C GLY A 339 -15.08 -7.02 3.73
N GLU A 340 -15.34 -5.84 3.17
CA GLU A 340 -16.54 -5.57 2.37
C GLU A 340 -16.26 -5.77 0.87
N GLY A 341 -16.93 -6.75 0.24
CA GLY A 341 -16.72 -7.10 -1.17
C GLY A 341 -16.98 -5.96 -2.16
N ILE A 342 -17.81 -4.97 -1.77
CA ILE A 342 -18.07 -3.78 -2.58
C ILE A 342 -16.80 -2.97 -2.87
N VAL A 343 -15.75 -3.09 -2.04
CA VAL A 343 -14.44 -2.47 -2.28
C VAL A 343 -13.80 -3.06 -3.54
N ALA A 344 -13.68 -4.39 -3.61
CA ALA A 344 -13.12 -5.08 -4.78
C ALA A 344 -13.97 -4.83 -6.04
N GLU A 345 -15.31 -4.89 -5.91
CA GLU A 345 -16.22 -4.54 -7.00
C GLU A 345 -15.97 -3.12 -7.52
N THR A 346 -15.77 -2.15 -6.62
CA THR A 346 -15.53 -0.75 -6.97
C THR A 346 -14.15 -0.55 -7.59
N LEU A 347 -13.09 -1.18 -7.06
CA LEU A 347 -11.74 -1.12 -7.63
C LEU A 347 -11.70 -1.67 -9.05
N ASN A 348 -12.44 -2.75 -9.33
CA ASN A 348 -12.57 -3.32 -10.67
C ASN A 348 -13.21 -2.36 -11.68
N LEU A 349 -13.99 -1.37 -11.24
CA LEU A 349 -14.58 -0.35 -12.14
C LEU A 349 -13.58 0.73 -12.59
N SER A 350 -12.42 0.82 -11.94
CA SER A 350 -11.46 1.94 -12.10
C SER A 350 -11.04 2.21 -13.55
N GLU A 351 -10.85 1.16 -14.35
CA GLU A 351 -10.36 1.22 -15.73
C GLU A 351 -11.45 0.93 -16.78
N LEU A 352 -12.68 0.62 -16.37
CA LEU A 352 -13.76 0.31 -17.32
C LEU A 352 -14.25 1.58 -18.02
N PRO A 353 -14.35 1.65 -19.36
CA PRO A 353 -14.68 2.89 -20.08
C PRO A 353 -15.97 3.59 -19.62
N ALA A 354 -16.99 2.81 -19.24
CA ALA A 354 -18.26 3.33 -18.76
C ALA A 354 -18.24 3.86 -17.31
N TYR A 355 -17.20 3.52 -16.52
CA TYR A 355 -17.14 3.80 -15.09
C TYR A 355 -15.91 4.60 -14.65
N GLN A 356 -14.80 4.52 -15.41
CA GLN A 356 -13.55 5.20 -15.08
C GLN A 356 -13.75 6.71 -14.87
N VAL A 357 -13.03 7.23 -13.87
CA VAL A 357 -13.04 8.66 -13.48
C VAL A 357 -11.65 9.29 -13.48
N GLY A 358 -10.63 8.61 -14.04
CA GLY A 358 -9.25 9.10 -14.03
C GLY A 358 -8.44 8.71 -12.78
N GLY A 359 -8.91 7.70 -12.05
CA GLY A 359 -8.34 7.25 -10.78
C GLY A 359 -9.00 7.86 -9.54
N ALA A 360 -8.66 7.31 -8.37
CA ALA A 360 -9.17 7.78 -7.09
C ALA A 360 -8.05 7.73 -6.03
N LEU A 361 -8.07 8.69 -5.11
CA LEU A 361 -7.19 8.68 -3.93
C LEU A 361 -7.91 7.97 -2.78
N HIS A 362 -7.43 6.78 -2.45
CA HIS A 362 -7.91 5.99 -1.32
C HIS A 362 -7.07 6.27 -0.07
N ILE A 363 -7.72 6.63 1.04
CA ILE A 363 -7.09 6.86 2.34
C ILE A 363 -7.71 5.92 3.35
N ILE A 364 -6.93 4.99 3.89
CA ILE A 364 -7.40 4.04 4.89
C ILE A 364 -6.97 4.54 6.26
N VAL A 365 -7.94 4.89 7.11
CA VAL A 365 -7.69 5.23 8.52
C VAL A 365 -7.46 3.94 9.29
N ASN A 366 -6.25 3.40 9.19
CA ASN A 366 -5.84 2.16 9.83
C ASN A 366 -5.46 2.39 11.30
N ASN A 367 -6.47 2.36 12.15
CA ASN A 367 -6.32 2.44 13.60
C ASN A 367 -6.03 1.07 14.26
N GLN A 368 -5.81 0.03 13.44
CA GLN A 368 -5.49 -1.34 13.83
C GLN A 368 -6.57 -2.02 14.68
N VAL A 369 -7.84 -1.60 14.57
CA VAL A 369 -8.96 -2.21 15.29
C VAL A 369 -10.31 -1.99 14.58
N GLY A 370 -11.02 -3.08 14.33
CA GLY A 370 -12.40 -3.05 13.84
C GLY A 370 -13.39 -3.18 14.99
N PHE A 371 -13.80 -2.08 15.62
CA PHE A 371 -14.65 -2.08 16.82
C PHE A 371 -14.01 -2.87 17.98
N THR A 372 -14.31 -4.15 18.15
CA THR A 372 -13.69 -5.05 19.14
C THR A 372 -12.79 -6.11 18.50
N THR A 373 -12.74 -6.16 17.16
CA THR A 373 -12.06 -7.19 16.38
C THR A 373 -10.63 -6.75 16.07
N SER A 374 -9.67 -7.61 16.39
CA SER A 374 -8.27 -7.36 16.05
C SER A 374 -7.98 -7.62 14.56
N PRO A 375 -6.93 -7.02 13.97
CA PRO A 375 -6.56 -7.24 12.57
C PRO A 375 -6.43 -8.71 12.17
N ALA A 376 -5.83 -9.54 13.03
CA ALA A 376 -5.64 -10.96 12.80
C ALA A 376 -6.95 -11.77 12.71
N GLN A 377 -8.05 -11.21 13.20
CA GLN A 377 -9.40 -11.80 13.13
C GLN A 377 -10.24 -11.15 12.02
N GLY A 378 -9.82 -10.00 11.48
CA GLY A 378 -10.58 -9.23 10.49
C GLY A 378 -10.13 -9.44 9.05
N ARG A 379 -8.94 -10.02 8.80
CA ARG A 379 -8.42 -10.29 7.45
C ARG A 379 -7.43 -11.44 7.43
N SER A 380 -7.25 -12.04 6.26
CA SER A 380 -6.28 -13.12 6.00
C SER A 380 -5.00 -12.65 5.30
N THR A 381 -4.83 -11.33 5.17
CA THR A 381 -3.71 -10.68 4.50
C THR A 381 -2.89 -9.84 5.49
N ARG A 382 -1.70 -9.37 5.10
CA ARG A 382 -0.82 -8.61 5.99
C ARG A 382 -1.38 -7.21 6.22
N TYR A 383 -1.68 -6.51 5.13
CA TYR A 383 -2.21 -5.16 5.14
C TYR A 383 -3.69 -5.18 4.82
N ALA A 384 -4.42 -4.22 5.39
CA ALA A 384 -5.83 -4.01 5.02
C ALA A 384 -5.97 -3.64 3.53
N THR A 385 -4.92 -3.09 2.94
CA THR A 385 -4.86 -2.57 1.56
C THR A 385 -4.34 -3.58 0.54
N ASP A 386 -4.32 -4.88 0.86
CA ASP A 386 -3.83 -5.93 -0.05
C ASP A 386 -4.87 -6.30 -1.15
N VAL A 387 -6.12 -5.83 -1.03
CA VAL A 387 -7.22 -6.04 -1.99
C VAL A 387 -7.09 -5.20 -3.25
#